data_AF-A0A849TAU6-F1
#
_entry.id   AF-A0A849TAU6-F1
#
_cell.length_a   1.000
_cell.length_b   1.000
_cell.length_c   1.000
_cell.angle_alpha   90.00
_cell.angle_beta   90.00
_cell.angle_gamma   90.00
#
_symmetry.space_group_name_H-M   'P 1'
#
loop_
_entity.id
_entity.type
_entity.pdbx_description
1 polymer ?
#
loop_
_entity_poly.entity_id
_entity_poly.type
_entity_poly.pdbx_seq_one_letter_code
_entity_poly.pdbx_strand_id
1 'polypeptide(L)'
;MMRSLSALVFWLHRAWPVLALVPIAFVHAGAHQLFPAETVMVNKVTGTILQVVGGLIVLYSVNANLGLFREQHFGSIIIGWLRSFPLFRKRKKVTASFASGGAGTFSSIRSSSRRATNTVEEKIAELERRLDEFRLHVNEDIQAANARIAQVHTVLSKAVATNTATLNQLSSRLELVTIGGFKQQAFGVLLAVYGAFISVFA
;
A
#
# COMPACT_ATOMS: atom_id res chain seq x y z
N MET A 1 -19.09 25.48 4.97
CA MET A 1 -19.50 24.69 6.15
C MET A 1 -19.86 23.23 5.84
N MET A 2 -20.69 22.94 4.82
CA MET A 2 -21.14 21.56 4.51
C MET A 2 -20.00 20.54 4.28
N ARG A 3 -18.88 20.94 3.67
CA ARG A 3 -17.69 20.06 3.48
C ARG A 3 -16.99 19.67 4.78
N SER A 4 -17.15 20.44 5.85
CA SER A 4 -16.59 20.12 7.17
C SER A 4 -17.46 19.14 7.94
N LEU A 5 -18.79 19.24 7.80
CA LEU A 5 -19.75 18.30 8.39
C LEU A 5 -19.63 16.91 7.77
N SER A 6 -19.51 16.80 6.44
CA SER A 6 -19.31 15.50 5.78
C SER A 6 -18.00 14.82 6.20
N ALA A 7 -16.94 15.60 6.42
CA ALA A 7 -15.66 15.09 6.90
C ALA A 7 -15.74 14.60 8.36
N LEU A 8 -16.51 15.29 9.21
CA LEU A 8 -16.79 14.86 10.58
C LEU A 8 -17.60 13.58 10.62
N VAL A 9 -18.68 13.48 9.84
CA VAL A 9 -19.51 12.25 9.75
C VAL A 9 -18.66 11.07 9.26
N PHE A 10 -17.83 11.29 8.24
CA PHE A 10 -16.90 10.26 7.76
C PHE A 10 -15.88 9.84 8.83
N TRP A 11 -15.34 10.79 9.58
CA TRP A 11 -14.41 10.51 10.67
C TRP A 11 -15.10 9.77 11.83
N LEU A 12 -16.34 10.14 12.16
CA LEU A 12 -17.15 9.49 13.20
C LEU A 12 -17.48 8.04 12.81
N HIS A 13 -17.87 7.80 11.54
CA HIS A 13 -18.04 6.44 11.00
C HIS A 13 -16.72 5.65 11.01
N ARG A 14 -15.58 6.32 10.81
CA ARG A 14 -14.25 5.69 10.96
C ARG A 14 -13.94 5.33 12.42
N ALA A 15 -14.48 6.07 13.38
CA ALA A 15 -14.39 5.88 14.82
C ALA A 15 -15.49 4.95 15.39
N TRP A 16 -15.99 4.02 14.58
CA TRP A 16 -17.01 3.05 14.99
C TRP A 16 -16.74 2.31 16.32
N PRO A 17 -15.49 2.01 16.75
CA PRO A 17 -15.26 1.37 18.05
C PRO A 17 -15.82 2.16 19.23
N VAL A 18 -15.75 3.49 19.16
CA VAL A 18 -16.28 4.38 20.20
C VAL A 18 -17.80 4.45 20.09
N LEU A 19 -18.33 4.53 18.87
CA LEU A 19 -19.78 4.51 18.64
C LEU A 19 -20.42 3.20 19.11
N ALA A 20 -19.72 2.08 19.00
CA ALA A 20 -20.17 0.77 19.45
C ALA A 20 -20.35 0.68 20.98
N LEU A 21 -19.75 1.59 21.76
CA LEU A 21 -20.03 1.68 23.20
C LEU A 21 -21.38 2.31 23.50
N VAL A 22 -21.92 3.16 22.63
CA VAL A 22 -23.21 3.84 22.84
C VAL A 22 -24.36 2.84 23.02
N PRO A 23 -24.59 1.86 22.13
CA PRO A 23 -25.65 0.87 22.33
C PRO A 23 -25.41 0.02 23.58
N ILE A 24 -24.16 -0.30 23.92
CA ILE A 24 -23.80 -1.05 25.13
C ILE A 24 -24.17 -0.26 26.38
N ALA A 25 -23.84 1.03 26.42
CA ALA A 25 -24.21 1.92 27.51
C ALA A 25 -25.74 2.09 27.61
N PHE A 26 -26.46 2.14 26.49
CA PHE A 26 -27.93 2.18 26.47
C PHE A 26 -28.56 0.91 27.04
N VAL A 27 -28.06 -0.27 26.62
CA VAL A 27 -28.53 -1.56 27.16
C VAL A 27 -28.24 -1.64 28.66
N HIS A 28 -27.06 -1.19 29.08
CA HIS A 28 -26.69 -1.16 30.49
C HIS A 28 -27.60 -0.21 31.31
N ALA A 29 -27.87 0.99 30.80
CA ALA A 29 -28.79 1.94 31.43
C ALA A 29 -30.24 1.38 31.49
N GLY A 30 -30.69 0.69 30.45
CA GLY A 30 -31.98 0.00 30.43
C GLY A 30 -32.05 -1.11 31.48
N ALA A 31 -30.98 -1.88 31.66
CA ALA A 31 -30.90 -2.89 32.71
C ALA A 31 -31.05 -2.29 34.12
N HIS A 32 -30.48 -1.11 34.37
CA HIS A 32 -30.67 -0.38 35.64
C HIS A 32 -32.12 0.04 35.88
N GLN A 33 -32.85 0.43 34.82
CA GLN A 33 -34.27 0.78 34.94
C GLN A 33 -35.16 -0.44 35.24
N LEU A 34 -34.79 -1.62 34.72
CA LEU A 34 -35.55 -2.86 34.93
C LEU A 34 -35.24 -3.53 36.28
N PHE A 35 -34.02 -3.39 36.80
CA PHE A 35 -33.56 -4.06 38.03
C PHE A 35 -32.99 -3.08 39.08
N PRO A 36 -33.81 -2.15 39.61
CA PRO A 36 -33.32 -1.14 40.56
C PRO A 36 -32.88 -1.70 41.91
N ALA A 37 -33.34 -2.89 42.30
CA ALA A 37 -32.98 -3.52 43.57
C ALA A 37 -31.61 -4.23 43.54
N GLU A 38 -31.08 -4.54 42.35
CA GLU A 38 -29.87 -5.36 42.18
C GLU A 38 -28.80 -4.68 41.32
N THR A 39 -28.70 -3.35 41.39
CA THR A 39 -27.77 -2.54 40.59
C THR A 39 -26.31 -2.99 40.73
N VAL A 40 -25.89 -3.41 41.92
CA VAL A 40 -24.54 -3.93 42.21
C VAL A 40 -24.28 -5.23 41.44
N MET A 41 -25.25 -6.15 41.41
CA MET A 41 -25.11 -7.43 40.72
C MET A 41 -25.10 -7.22 39.21
N VAL A 42 -25.98 -6.36 38.68
CA VAL A 42 -26.03 -5.99 37.25
C VAL A 42 -24.70 -5.39 36.81
N ASN A 43 -24.11 -4.48 37.59
CA ASN A 43 -22.82 -3.87 37.28
C ASN A 43 -21.69 -4.90 37.26
N LYS A 44 -21.61 -5.77 38.28
CA LYS A 44 -20.57 -6.81 38.35
C LYS A 44 -20.65 -7.78 37.17
N VAL A 45 -21.84 -8.31 36.88
CA VAL A 45 -22.04 -9.25 35.77
C VAL A 45 -21.73 -8.58 34.42
N THR A 46 -22.24 -7.38 34.20
CA THR A 46 -21.98 -6.63 32.95
C THR A 46 -20.50 -6.32 32.80
N GLY A 47 -19.84 -5.88 33.88
CA GLY A 47 -18.41 -5.59 33.92
C GLY A 47 -17.56 -6.81 33.57
N THR A 48 -17.83 -7.96 34.19
CA THR A 48 -17.12 -9.21 33.91
C THR A 48 -17.33 -9.67 32.47
N ILE A 49 -18.56 -9.62 31.93
CA ILE A 49 -18.84 -9.99 30.53
C ILE A 49 -18.05 -9.09 29.58
N LEU A 50 -18.08 -7.77 29.78
CA LEU A 50 -17.36 -6.81 28.95
C LEU A 50 -15.85 -7.02 28.99
N GLN A 51 -15.29 -7.34 30.16
CA GLN A 51 -13.87 -7.67 30.31
C GLN A 51 -13.49 -8.95 29.57
N VAL A 52 -14.26 -10.03 29.72
CA VAL A 52 -14.00 -11.32 29.06
C VAL A 52 -14.11 -11.16 27.54
N VAL A 53 -15.19 -10.55 27.05
CA VAL A 53 -15.39 -10.30 25.62
C VAL A 53 -14.30 -9.37 25.08
N GLY A 54 -13.98 -8.29 25.79
CA GLY A 54 -12.93 -7.35 25.39
C GLY A 54 -11.56 -8.04 25.30
N GLY A 55 -11.23 -8.86 26.29
CA GLY A 55 -10.01 -9.67 26.32
C GLY A 55 -9.93 -10.68 25.17
N LEU A 56 -11.03 -11.40 24.89
CA LEU A 56 -11.11 -12.34 23.77
C LEU A 56 -10.94 -11.64 22.40
N ILE A 57 -11.54 -10.46 22.23
CA ILE A 57 -11.37 -9.65 21.02
C ILE A 57 -9.91 -9.24 20.83
N VAL A 58 -9.23 -8.82 21.91
CA VAL A 58 -7.81 -8.48 21.87
C VAL A 58 -6.96 -9.70 21.52
N LEU A 59 -7.20 -10.85 22.17
CA LEU A 59 -6.48 -12.10 21.89
C LEU A 59 -6.66 -12.56 20.44
N TYR A 60 -7.90 -12.55 19.95
CA TYR A 60 -8.21 -12.87 18.56
C TYR A 60 -7.49 -11.90 17.59
N SER A 61 -7.53 -10.60 17.90
CA SER A 61 -6.84 -9.59 17.10
C SER A 61 -5.33 -9.77 17.11
N VAL A 62 -4.73 -10.10 18.25
CA VAL A 62 -3.29 -10.39 18.31
C VAL A 62 -2.98 -11.59 17.42
N ASN A 63 -3.69 -12.71 17.59
CA ASN A 63 -3.49 -13.92 16.78
C ASN A 63 -3.62 -13.65 15.27
N ALA A 64 -4.63 -12.88 14.87
CA ALA A 64 -4.86 -12.50 13.47
C ALA A 64 -3.78 -11.57 12.89
N ASN A 65 -3.01 -10.88 13.74
CA ASN A 65 -2.04 -9.86 13.33
C ASN A 65 -0.59 -10.14 13.76
N LEU A 66 -0.28 -11.33 14.32
CA LEU A 66 1.06 -11.70 14.81
C LEU A 66 2.17 -11.52 13.76
N GLY A 67 1.86 -11.66 12.46
CA GLY A 67 2.81 -11.43 11.38
C GLY A 67 3.10 -9.96 11.05
N LEU A 68 2.23 -9.03 11.45
CA LEU A 68 2.31 -7.60 11.12
C LEU A 68 2.84 -6.73 12.27
N PHE A 69 2.85 -7.26 13.50
CA PHE A 69 3.17 -6.48 14.71
C PHE A 69 4.66 -6.37 15.05
N ARG A 70 5.56 -6.96 14.26
CA ARG A 70 6.99 -6.99 14.60
C ARG A 70 7.64 -5.60 14.68
N GLU A 71 7.02 -4.53 14.13
CA GLU A 71 7.66 -3.20 14.07
C GLU A 71 6.79 -1.99 14.46
N GLN A 72 5.50 -2.15 14.80
CA GLN A 72 4.64 -0.98 15.12
C GLN A 72 4.21 -0.92 16.58
N HIS A 73 4.63 0.17 17.26
CA HIS A 73 4.20 0.50 18.62
C HIS A 73 2.77 1.07 18.65
N PHE A 74 1.89 0.51 19.50
CA PHE A 74 0.50 0.95 19.69
C PHE A 74 0.32 2.46 19.89
N GLY A 75 1.23 3.10 20.63
CA GLY A 75 1.15 4.53 20.94
C GLY A 75 1.25 5.44 19.71
N SER A 76 2.08 5.09 18.73
CA SER A 76 2.23 5.90 17.51
C SER A 76 0.94 5.90 16.68
N ILE A 77 0.18 4.81 16.74
CA ILE A 77 -1.07 4.62 16.01
C ILE A 77 -2.20 5.43 16.68
N ILE A 78 -2.31 5.41 18.01
CA ILE A 78 -3.29 6.24 18.74
C ILE A 78 -3.02 7.73 18.45
N ILE A 79 -1.76 8.15 18.51
CA ILE A 79 -1.35 9.52 18.20
C ILE A 79 -1.63 9.85 16.72
N GLY A 80 -1.36 8.91 15.81
CA GLY A 80 -1.67 9.05 14.38
C GLY A 80 -3.17 9.19 14.12
N TRP A 81 -4.01 8.39 14.80
CA TRP A 81 -5.46 8.48 14.73
C TRP A 81 -5.96 9.83 15.27
N LEU A 82 -5.45 10.27 16.42
CA LEU A 82 -5.82 11.57 17.00
C LEU A 82 -5.39 12.73 16.08
N ARG A 83 -4.20 12.66 15.48
CA ARG A 83 -3.73 13.64 14.49
C ARG A 83 -4.49 13.60 13.16
N SER A 84 -5.15 12.49 12.83
CA SER A 84 -5.97 12.36 11.62
C SER A 84 -7.33 13.06 11.74
N PHE A 85 -7.67 13.57 12.92
CA PHE A 85 -8.90 14.31 13.16
C PHE A 85 -9.00 15.53 12.22
N PRO A 86 -10.14 15.72 11.53
CA PRO A 86 -10.28 16.67 10.43
C PRO A 86 -10.01 18.13 10.82
N LEU A 87 -10.14 18.49 12.10
CA LEU A 87 -9.81 19.84 12.59
C LEU A 87 -8.29 20.14 12.56
N PHE A 88 -7.41 19.14 12.60
CA PHE A 88 -5.96 19.36 12.66
C PHE A 88 -5.25 19.19 11.29
N ARG A 89 -6.00 18.86 10.22
CA ARG A 89 -5.40 18.46 8.94
C ARG A 89 -5.15 19.65 8.01
N LYS A 90 -3.89 20.07 7.87
CA LYS A 90 -3.46 21.05 6.85
C LYS A 90 -3.50 20.44 5.44
N ARG A 91 -4.08 21.14 4.45
CA ARG A 91 -4.24 20.66 3.07
C ARG A 91 -2.88 20.52 2.38
N LYS A 92 -2.55 19.33 1.86
CA LYS A 92 -1.40 19.10 0.98
C LYS A 92 -1.85 19.14 -0.48
N LYS A 93 -1.17 19.92 -1.32
CA LYS A 93 -1.38 19.98 -2.78
C LYS A 93 -0.63 18.82 -3.42
N VAL A 94 -1.32 18.03 -4.24
CA VAL A 94 -0.73 16.92 -5.00
C VAL A 94 -0.60 17.36 -6.45
N THR A 95 0.62 17.34 -6.98
CA THR A 95 0.93 17.66 -8.38
C THR A 95 1.29 16.35 -9.09
N ALA A 96 0.58 16.01 -10.16
CA ALA A 96 0.80 14.79 -10.94
C ALA A 96 1.41 15.16 -12.29
N SER A 97 2.48 14.46 -12.69
CA SER A 97 3.12 14.61 -14.00
C SER A 97 3.09 13.26 -14.72
N PHE A 98 2.64 13.27 -15.97
CA PHE A 98 2.60 12.12 -16.87
C PHE A 98 3.72 12.21 -17.91
N ALA A 99 4.34 11.08 -18.25
CA ALA A 99 5.34 10.96 -19.32
C ALA A 99 4.96 9.79 -20.25
N SER A 100 4.97 10.05 -21.56
CA SER A 100 4.65 9.10 -22.63
C SER A 100 5.89 8.80 -23.47
N GLY A 101 6.17 7.52 -23.76
CA GLY A 101 7.27 7.06 -24.61
C GLY A 101 6.77 6.25 -25.81
N GLY A 102 7.39 6.44 -26.98
CA GLY A 102 7.14 5.71 -28.22
C GLY A 102 8.41 5.05 -28.76
N ALA A 103 8.26 3.88 -29.38
CA ALA A 103 9.33 3.03 -29.92
C ALA A 103 9.07 2.70 -31.40
N GLY A 104 10.14 2.48 -32.18
CA GLY A 104 10.08 2.01 -33.56
C GLY A 104 11.26 1.09 -33.89
N THR A 105 10.99 0.01 -34.64
CA THR A 105 11.97 -1.00 -35.08
C THR A 105 11.82 -1.24 -36.59
N PHE A 106 12.95 -1.28 -37.32
CA PHE A 106 13.04 -1.76 -38.71
C PHE A 106 14.24 -2.69 -38.85
N SER A 107 14.10 -3.77 -39.64
CA SER A 107 15.19 -4.68 -40.03
C SER A 107 15.40 -4.65 -41.54
N SER A 108 16.65 -4.85 -41.99
CA SER A 108 17.00 -4.99 -43.40
C SER A 108 17.84 -6.25 -43.63
N ILE A 109 17.67 -6.89 -44.78
CA ILE A 109 18.36 -8.13 -45.20
C ILE A 109 19.24 -7.77 -46.41
N ARG A 110 20.48 -8.28 -46.46
CA ARG A 110 21.40 -8.14 -47.61
C ARG A 110 22.04 -9.45 -48.03
N SER A 111 22.25 -9.59 -49.33
CA SER A 111 22.93 -10.68 -50.02
C SER A 111 24.16 -10.12 -50.75
N SER A 112 25.31 -10.79 -50.69
CA SER A 112 26.50 -10.42 -51.45
C SER A 112 27.00 -11.60 -52.31
N SER A 113 27.54 -11.27 -53.48
CA SER A 113 28.09 -12.21 -54.48
C SER A 113 29.57 -11.87 -54.73
N ARG A 114 30.43 -12.89 -54.78
CA ARG A 114 31.88 -12.75 -54.97
C ARG A 114 32.27 -12.98 -56.43
N ARG A 115 33.15 -12.11 -56.97
CA ARG A 115 33.90 -12.34 -58.21
C ARG A 115 35.36 -12.71 -57.90
N ALA A 116 35.95 -13.52 -58.77
CA ALA A 116 37.36 -13.90 -58.72
C ALA A 116 38.22 -12.94 -59.56
N THR A 117 39.36 -12.51 -59.01
CA THR A 117 40.26 -11.49 -59.56
C THR A 117 41.67 -12.06 -59.76
N ASN A 118 42.35 -11.68 -60.86
CA ASN A 118 43.59 -12.34 -61.32
C ASN A 118 44.86 -11.45 -61.31
N THR A 119 44.76 -10.13 -61.12
CA THR A 119 45.94 -9.23 -61.06
C THR A 119 46.18 -8.65 -59.65
N VAL A 120 47.37 -8.11 -59.39
CA VAL A 120 47.76 -7.59 -58.05
C VAL A 120 47.02 -6.29 -57.74
N GLU A 121 46.88 -5.42 -58.73
CA GLU A 121 46.13 -4.17 -58.65
C GLU A 121 44.65 -4.45 -58.36
N GLU A 122 44.08 -5.47 -58.99
CA GLU A 122 42.69 -5.90 -58.78
C GLU A 122 42.49 -6.48 -57.37
N LYS A 123 43.52 -7.12 -56.79
CA LYS A 123 43.51 -7.56 -55.39
C LYS A 123 43.57 -6.39 -54.39
N ILE A 124 44.34 -5.34 -54.68
CA ILE A 124 44.39 -4.13 -53.83
C ILE A 124 43.03 -3.44 -53.85
N ALA A 125 42.44 -3.24 -55.03
CA ALA A 125 41.12 -2.65 -55.17
C ALA A 125 40.02 -3.48 -54.46
N GLU A 126 40.06 -4.81 -54.55
CA GLU A 126 39.12 -5.68 -53.83
C GLU A 126 39.33 -5.65 -52.31
N LEU A 127 40.57 -5.49 -51.84
CA LEU A 127 40.84 -5.32 -50.40
C LEU A 127 40.28 -4.00 -49.87
N GLU A 128 40.46 -2.89 -50.60
CA GLU A 128 39.86 -1.60 -50.25
C GLU A 128 38.33 -1.69 -50.22
N ARG A 129 37.73 -2.31 -51.25
CA ARG A 129 36.28 -2.56 -51.31
C ARG A 129 35.80 -3.34 -50.08
N ARG A 130 36.50 -4.40 -49.68
CA ARG A 130 36.16 -5.20 -48.50
C ARG A 130 36.36 -4.44 -47.20
N LEU A 131 37.38 -3.59 -47.12
CA LEU A 131 37.62 -2.75 -45.95
C LEU A 131 36.46 -1.77 -45.74
N ASP A 132 35.98 -1.16 -46.82
CA ASP A 132 34.84 -0.25 -46.79
C ASP A 132 33.53 -0.97 -46.50
N GLU A 133 33.29 -2.15 -47.09
CA GLU A 133 32.18 -3.03 -46.71
C GLU A 133 32.25 -3.39 -45.23
N PHE A 134 33.42 -3.79 -44.72
CA PHE A 134 33.60 -4.13 -43.32
C PHE A 134 33.34 -2.95 -42.39
N ARG A 135 33.83 -1.75 -42.72
CA ARG A 135 33.55 -0.52 -41.96
C ARG A 135 32.06 -0.21 -41.91
N LEU A 136 31.38 -0.38 -43.04
CA LEU A 136 29.94 -0.17 -43.14
C LEU A 136 29.19 -1.19 -42.27
N HIS A 137 29.56 -2.47 -42.33
CA HIS A 137 29.00 -3.53 -41.49
C HIS A 137 29.22 -3.28 -39.99
N VAL A 138 30.44 -2.90 -39.58
CA VAL A 138 30.73 -2.59 -38.18
C VAL A 138 29.88 -1.40 -37.70
N ASN A 139 29.68 -0.38 -38.55
CA ASN A 139 28.83 0.75 -38.20
C ASN A 139 27.35 0.34 -38.10
N GLU A 140 26.85 -0.48 -39.02
CA GLU A 140 25.50 -1.06 -38.96
C GLU A 140 25.31 -1.90 -37.67
N ASP A 141 26.29 -2.73 -37.30
CA ASP A 141 26.28 -3.54 -36.09
C ASP A 141 26.33 -2.69 -34.81
N ILE A 142 27.15 -1.63 -34.78
CA ILE A 142 27.21 -0.68 -33.66
C ILE A 142 25.86 0.02 -33.49
N GLN A 143 25.23 0.46 -34.59
CA GLN A 143 23.90 1.07 -34.53
C GLN A 143 22.84 0.08 -34.06
N ALA A 144 22.86 -1.15 -34.57
CA ALA A 144 21.94 -2.21 -34.13
C ALA A 144 22.12 -2.55 -32.65
N ALA A 145 23.37 -2.62 -32.16
CA ALA A 145 23.68 -2.84 -30.75
C ALA A 145 23.18 -1.69 -29.87
N ASN A 146 23.42 -0.44 -30.27
CA ASN A 146 22.92 0.74 -29.55
C ASN A 146 21.39 0.78 -29.49
N ALA A 147 20.71 0.42 -30.59
CA ALA A 147 19.26 0.32 -30.63
C ALA A 147 18.74 -0.76 -29.67
N ARG A 148 19.40 -1.92 -29.59
CA ARG A 148 19.07 -2.99 -28.62
C ARG A 148 19.30 -2.53 -27.18
N ILE A 149 20.40 -1.85 -26.89
CA ILE A 149 20.68 -1.31 -25.55
C ILE A 149 19.59 -0.31 -25.14
N ALA A 150 19.21 0.61 -26.02
CA ALA A 150 18.13 1.56 -25.77
C ALA A 150 16.81 0.84 -25.52
N GLN A 151 16.48 -0.18 -26.32
CA GLN A 151 15.27 -0.99 -26.13
C GLN A 151 15.27 -1.70 -24.77
N VAL A 152 16.36 -2.39 -24.40
CA VAL A 152 16.48 -3.07 -23.10
C VAL A 152 16.35 -2.07 -21.95
N HIS A 153 16.96 -0.89 -22.05
CA HIS A 153 16.84 0.16 -21.05
C HIS A 153 15.38 0.62 -20.88
N THR A 154 14.63 0.80 -21.98
CA THR A 154 13.20 1.16 -21.90
C THR A 154 12.34 0.06 -21.29
N VAL A 155 12.60 -1.21 -21.61
CA VAL A 155 11.88 -2.37 -21.03
C VAL A 155 12.18 -2.47 -19.54
N LEU A 156 13.44 -2.33 -19.13
CA LEU A 156 13.84 -2.39 -17.74
C LEU A 156 13.24 -1.22 -16.94
N SER A 157 13.28 0.00 -17.47
CA SER A 157 12.68 1.17 -16.84
C SER A 157 11.16 0.99 -16.66
N LYS A 158 10.48 0.43 -17.67
CA LYS A 158 9.06 0.09 -17.59
C LYS A 158 8.80 -0.98 -16.52
N ALA A 159 9.61 -2.04 -16.47
CA ALA A 159 9.50 -3.11 -15.47
C ALA A 159 9.72 -2.59 -14.04
N VAL A 160 10.70 -1.71 -13.85
CA VAL A 160 10.96 -1.03 -12.59
C VAL A 160 9.75 -0.18 -12.19
N ALA A 161 9.22 0.65 -13.10
CA ALA A 161 8.05 1.47 -12.83
C ALA A 161 6.80 0.64 -12.48
N THR A 162 6.56 -0.48 -13.18
CA THR A 162 5.46 -1.38 -12.86
C THR A 162 5.66 -2.07 -11.51
N ASN A 163 6.87 -2.51 -11.19
CA ASN A 163 7.17 -3.13 -9.90
C ASN A 163 7.05 -2.13 -8.75
N THR A 164 7.49 -0.88 -8.94
CA THR A 164 7.27 0.18 -7.95
C THR A 164 5.77 0.45 -7.76
N ALA A 165 4.98 0.46 -8.84
CA ALA A 165 3.53 0.63 -8.75
C ALA A 165 2.84 -0.53 -8.02
N THR A 166 3.22 -1.79 -8.28
CA THR A 166 2.67 -2.95 -7.58
C THR A 166 3.07 -2.97 -6.10
N LEU A 167 4.31 -2.62 -5.77
CA LEU A 167 4.76 -2.47 -4.39
C LEU A 167 3.99 -1.39 -3.64
N ASN A 168 3.74 -0.23 -4.26
CA ASN A 168 2.91 0.82 -3.68
C ASN A 168 1.47 0.35 -3.47
N GLN A 169 0.92 -0.42 -4.40
CA GLN A 169 -0.42 -0.99 -4.26
C GLN A 169 -0.48 -2.02 -3.12
N LEU A 170 0.50 -2.93 -3.03
CA LEU A 170 0.60 -3.90 -1.94
C LEU A 170 0.78 -3.22 -0.59
N SER A 171 1.64 -2.20 -0.52
CA SER A 171 1.82 -1.37 0.67
C SER A 171 0.49 -0.73 1.10
N SER A 172 -0.27 -0.15 0.16
CA SER A 172 -1.59 0.43 0.47
C SER A 172 -2.63 -0.60 0.93
N ARG A 173 -2.59 -1.82 0.38
CA ARG A 173 -3.48 -2.92 0.81
C ARG A 173 -3.09 -3.43 2.20
N LEU A 174 -1.80 -3.56 2.47
CA LEU A 174 -1.28 -3.92 3.80
C LEU A 174 -1.66 -2.85 4.82
N GLU A 175 -1.57 -1.56 4.47
CA GLU A 175 -2.03 -0.45 5.30
C GLU A 175 -3.54 -0.56 5.60
N LEU A 176 -4.36 -0.89 4.59
CA LEU A 176 -5.81 -1.09 4.79
C LEU A 176 -6.12 -2.27 5.72
N VAL A 177 -5.43 -3.40 5.54
CA VAL A 177 -5.63 -4.61 6.36
C VAL A 177 -5.16 -4.38 7.80
N THR A 178 -3.99 -3.78 7.98
CA THR A 178 -3.44 -3.45 9.32
C THR A 178 -4.33 -2.47 10.07
N ILE A 179 -4.85 -1.43 9.41
CA ILE A 179 -5.80 -0.48 10.02
C ILE A 179 -7.10 -1.20 10.44
N GLY A 180 -7.53 -2.24 9.71
CA GLY A 180 -8.69 -3.06 10.06
C GLY A 180 -8.52 -3.80 11.38
N GLY A 181 -7.44 -4.58 11.51
CA GLY A 181 -7.13 -5.33 12.73
C GLY A 181 -6.92 -4.44 13.94
N PHE A 182 -6.25 -3.30 13.77
CA PHE A 182 -6.00 -2.36 14.86
C PHE A 182 -7.29 -1.81 15.49
N LYS A 183 -8.30 -1.48 14.68
CA LYS A 183 -9.58 -0.96 15.21
C LYS A 183 -10.27 -1.96 16.12
N GLN A 184 -10.19 -3.25 15.78
CA GLN A 184 -10.77 -4.33 16.58
C GLN A 184 -10.03 -4.49 17.91
N GLN A 185 -8.70 -4.36 17.92
CA GLN A 185 -7.93 -4.37 19.16
C GLN A 185 -8.25 -3.16 20.06
N ALA A 186 -8.29 -1.95 19.49
CA ALA A 186 -8.65 -0.75 20.24
C ALA A 186 -10.06 -0.86 20.82
N PHE A 187 -11.01 -1.43 20.07
CA PHE A 187 -12.35 -1.74 20.56
C PHE A 187 -12.32 -2.70 21.75
N GLY A 188 -11.60 -3.83 21.64
CA GLY A 188 -11.49 -4.80 22.72
C GLY A 188 -10.88 -4.23 24.00
N VAL A 189 -9.82 -3.41 23.88
CA VAL A 189 -9.22 -2.70 25.03
C VAL A 189 -10.22 -1.72 25.66
N LEU A 190 -10.89 -0.92 24.84
CA LEU A 190 -11.89 0.05 25.31
C LEU A 190 -13.04 -0.64 26.05
N LEU A 191 -13.48 -1.79 25.54
CA LEU A 191 -14.53 -2.62 26.15
C LEU A 191 -14.09 -3.18 27.51
N ALA A 192 -12.86 -3.69 27.58
CA ALA A 192 -12.31 -4.22 28.83
C ALA A 192 -12.12 -3.12 29.89
N VAL A 193 -11.66 -1.94 29.48
CA VAL A 193 -11.53 -0.77 30.36
C VAL A 193 -12.92 -0.33 30.86
N TYR A 194 -13.90 -0.21 29.96
CA TYR A 194 -15.27 0.15 30.34
C TYR A 194 -15.88 -0.85 31.32
N GLY A 195 -15.70 -2.16 31.07
CA GLY A 195 -16.13 -3.21 31.99
C GLY A 195 -15.46 -3.14 33.37
N ALA A 196 -14.16 -2.81 33.41
CA ALA A 196 -13.44 -2.58 34.66
C ALA A 196 -13.96 -1.36 35.44
N PHE A 197 -14.22 -0.25 34.75
CA PHE A 197 -14.82 0.92 35.38
C PHE A 197 -16.19 0.59 36.00
N ILE A 198 -17.09 -0.06 35.25
CA ILE A 198 -18.39 -0.46 35.80
C ILE A 198 -18.23 -1.37 37.02
N SER A 199 -17.32 -2.35 36.96
CA SER A 199 -17.13 -3.30 38.05
C SER A 199 -16.53 -2.68 39.32
N VAL A 200 -15.75 -1.61 39.21
CA VAL A 200 -15.12 -0.92 40.36
C VAL A 200 -16.09 0.06 41.01
N PHE A 201 -16.95 0.71 40.23
CA PHE A 201 -17.95 1.67 40.71
C PHE A 201 -19.31 1.03 41.03
N ALA A 202 -19.37 -0.31 41.04
CA ALA A 202 -20.52 -1.13 41.46
C ALA A 202 -20.58 -1.31 42.98
#